data_AF-A0A7I7LIM9-F1
#
_entry.id   AF-A0A7I7LIM9-F1
#
_cell.length_a   1.000
_cell.length_b   1.000
_cell.length_c   1.000
_cell.angle_alpha   90.00
_cell.angle_beta   90.00
_cell.angle_gamma   90.00
#
_symmetry.space_group_name_H-M   'P 1'
#
loop_
_entity.id
_entity.type
_entity.pdbx_description
1 polymer ?
#
loop_
_entity_poly.entity_id
_entity_poly.type
_entity_poly.pdbx_seq_one_letter_code
_entity_poly.pdbx_strand_id
1 'polypeptide(L)' 'MVDCPGEKKSPTAWHHPDSPQVGGMIFCAIQEGSPSVVWTNEAQLMISVVKGDPRGPNLEELYSWWKKHSR' A
#
# COMPACT_ATOMS: atom_id res chain seq x y z
N MET A 1 4.50 9.49 -7.67
CA MET A 1 4.04 9.29 -6.27
C MET A 1 2.72 10.00 -6.12
N VAL A 2 1.76 9.40 -5.43
CA VAL A 2 0.47 10.00 -5.07
C VAL A 2 0.12 9.62 -3.63
N ASP A 3 -0.76 10.38 -3.00
CA ASP A 3 -1.24 10.02 -1.67
C ASP A 3 -2.02 8.70 -1.71
N CYS A 4 -1.86 7.90 -0.66
CA CYS A 4 -2.64 6.67 -0.53
C CYS A 4 -4.12 7.01 -0.23
N PRO A 5 -5.08 6.24 -0.75
CA PRO A 5 -6.50 6.49 -0.52
C PRO A 5 -6.86 6.61 0.97
N GLY A 6 -7.35 7.79 1.37
CA GLY A 6 -7.70 8.10 2.77
C GLY A 6 -6.55 8.59 3.64
N GLU A 7 -5.32 8.62 3.11
CA GLU A 7 -4.14 9.11 3.80
C GLU A 7 -3.79 10.54 3.34
N LYS A 8 -3.13 11.29 4.22
CA LYS A 8 -2.72 12.69 3.91
C LYS A 8 -1.40 12.80 3.15
N LYS A 9 -0.60 11.73 3.15
CA LYS A 9 0.71 11.70 2.50
C LYS A 9 1.10 10.28 2.12
N SER A 10 1.99 10.18 1.14
CA SER A 10 2.70 8.96 0.76
C SER A 10 4.21 9.27 0.72
N PRO A 11 5.08 8.47 1.37
CA PRO A 11 4.75 7.31 2.21
C PRO A 11 4.14 7.70 3.57
N THR A 12 3.38 6.80 4.17
CA THR A 12 2.86 6.92 5.56
C THR A 12 3.05 5.61 6.32
N ALA A 13 2.96 5.65 7.66
CA ALA A 13 3.03 4.46 8.49
C ALA A 13 1.74 3.63 8.34
N TRP A 14 1.86 2.30 8.36
CA TRP A 14 0.71 1.40 8.49
C TRP A 14 0.86 0.54 9.75
N HIS A 15 -0.26 0.06 10.27
CA HIS A 15 -0.33 -0.71 11.50
C HIS A 15 -1.00 -2.06 11.26
N HIS A 16 -0.54 -3.10 11.94
CA HIS A 16 -1.27 -4.37 11.96
C HIS A 16 -2.61 -4.16 12.67
N PRO A 17 -3.71 -4.78 12.21
CA PRO A 17 -5.01 -4.66 12.88
C PRO A 17 -4.99 -5.12 14.35
N ASP A 18 -4.14 -6.12 14.64
CA ASP A 18 -4.11 -6.81 15.94
C ASP A 18 -2.92 -6.38 16.82
N SER A 19 -2.17 -5.34 16.43
CA SER A 19 -1.01 -4.86 17.20
C SER A 19 -0.96 -3.33 17.25
N PRO A 20 -0.61 -2.74 18.42
CA PRO A 20 -0.38 -1.29 18.52
C PRO A 20 0.93 -0.85 17.85
N GLN A 21 1.78 -1.79 17.43
CA GLN A 21 3.06 -1.47 16.78
C GLN A 21 2.85 -1.06 15.31
N VAL A 22 3.74 -0.19 14.82
CA VAL A 22 3.84 0.11 13.39
C VAL A 22 4.29 -1.16 12.67
N GLY A 23 3.56 -1.58 11.64
CA GLY A 23 3.92 -2.73 10.81
C GLY A 23 4.96 -2.38 9.74
N GLY A 24 4.99 -1.10 9.34
CA GLY A 24 5.99 -0.52 8.46
C GLY A 24 5.51 0.75 7.77
N MET A 25 6.00 0.98 6.56
CA MET A 25 5.66 2.12 5.71
C MET A 25 4.93 1.64 4.47
N ILE A 26 3.94 2.42 4.02
CA ILE A 26 3.22 2.21 2.77
C ILE A 26 3.39 3.41 1.84
N PHE A 27 3.55 3.12 0.57
CA PHE A 27 3.72 4.05 -0.53
C PHE A 27 2.75 3.72 -1.67
N CYS A 28 2.11 4.75 -2.21
CA CYS A 28 1.23 4.65 -3.37
C CYS A 28 1.79 5.43 -4.57
N ALA A 29 1.63 4.84 -5.76
CA ALA A 29 2.01 5.45 -7.02
C ALA A 29 1.06 5.07 -8.14
N ILE A 30 1.04 5.92 -9.17
CA ILE A 30 0.51 5.61 -10.49
C ILE A 30 1.63 5.91 -11.48
N GLN A 31 2.01 4.92 -12.28
CA GLN A 31 3.06 5.04 -13.29
C GLN A 31 2.53 4.46 -14.60
N GLU A 32 2.55 5.27 -15.68
CA GLU A 32 2.06 4.86 -17.00
C GLU A 32 0.62 4.28 -16.95
N GLY A 33 -0.24 4.91 -16.14
CA GLY A 33 -1.63 4.48 -15.92
C GLY A 33 -1.79 3.24 -15.02
N SER A 34 -0.71 2.56 -14.65
CA SER A 34 -0.75 1.42 -13.72
C SER A 34 -0.66 1.89 -12.26
N PRO A 35 -1.63 1.58 -11.40
CA PRO A 35 -1.52 1.85 -9.97
C PRO A 35 -0.58 0.85 -9.29
N SER A 36 0.07 1.26 -8.21
CA SER A 36 0.90 0.38 -7.39
C SER A 36 0.81 0.74 -5.91
N VAL A 37 0.80 -0.30 -5.09
CA VAL A 37 0.91 -0.21 -3.63
C VAL A 37 2.18 -0.95 -3.22
N VAL A 38 3.07 -0.25 -2.52
CA VAL A 38 4.35 -0.79 -2.02
C VAL A 38 4.36 -0.63 -0.51
N TRP A 39 4.73 -1.66 0.23
CA TRP A 39 4.86 -1.56 1.68
C TRP A 39 6.01 -2.37 2.23
N THR A 40 6.56 -1.92 3.35
CA THR A 40 7.50 -2.70 4.16
C THR A 40 6.73 -3.52 5.20
N ASN A 41 7.24 -4.70 5.53
CA ASN A 41 6.91 -5.42 6.76
C ASN A 41 8.21 -5.51 7.58
N GLU A 42 8.29 -4.71 8.64
CA GLU A 42 9.52 -4.56 9.42
C GLU A 42 9.84 -5.83 10.23
N ALA A 43 8.82 -6.52 10.75
CA ALA A 43 9.01 -7.76 11.50
C ALA A 43 9.59 -8.89 10.64
N GLN A 44 9.32 -8.87 9.33
CA GLN A 44 9.81 -9.87 8.38
C GLN A 44 10.99 -9.38 7.54
N LEU A 45 11.46 -8.15 7.74
CA LEU A 45 12.50 -7.51 6.91
C LEU A 45 12.19 -7.57 5.41
N MET A 46 10.91 -7.36 5.05
CA MET A 46 10.40 -7.57 3.69
C MET A 46 9.88 -6.28 3.06
N ILE A 47 10.00 -6.19 1.74
CA ILE A 47 9.30 -5.21 0.90
C ILE A 47 8.37 -5.97 -0.04
N SER A 48 7.12 -5.53 -0.13
CA SER A 48 6.12 -6.07 -1.05
C SER A 48 5.66 -5.01 -2.03
N VAL A 49 5.44 -5.42 -3.27
CA VAL A 49 4.98 -4.56 -4.36
C VAL A 49 3.82 -5.26 -5.04
N VAL A 50 2.70 -4.56 -5.20
CA VAL A 50 1.60 -5.01 -6.05
C VAL A 50 1.29 -3.90 -7.04
N LYS A 51 1.22 -4.28 -8.32
CA LYS A 51 0.95 -3.39 -9.46
C LYS A 51 -0.31 -3.86 -10.18
N GLY A 52 -1.25 -2.95 -10.40
CA GLY A 52 -2.41 -3.18 -11.26
C GLY A 52 -2.05 -2.97 -12.73
N ASP A 53 -2.75 -3.67 -13.62
CA ASP A 53 -2.73 -3.37 -15.07
C ASP A 53 -3.38 -2.00 -15.33
N PRO A 54 -2.95 -1.24 -16.37
CA PRO A 54 -3.59 0.03 -16.73
C PRO A 54 -5.10 -0.04 -16.98
N ARG A 55 -5.63 -1.21 -17.40
CA ARG A 55 -7.05 -1.47 -17.62
C ARG A 55 -7.67 -2.33 -16.51
N GLY A 56 -6.93 -2.55 -15.43
CA GLY A 56 -7.33 -3.34 -14.27
C GLY A 56 -7.90 -2.48 -13.14
N PRO A 57 -7.76 -2.92 -11.88
CA PRO A 57 -8.27 -2.18 -10.73
C PRO A 57 -7.54 -0.84 -10.59
N ASN A 58 -8.29 0.19 -10.21
CA ASN A 58 -7.73 1.50 -9.91
C ASN A 58 -6.99 1.48 -8.55
N LEU A 59 -6.35 2.60 -8.19
CA LEU A 59 -5.57 2.68 -6.95
C LEU A 59 -6.42 2.47 -5.69
N GLU A 60 -7.67 2.93 -5.68
CA GLU A 60 -8.58 2.81 -4.53
C GLU A 60 -9.01 1.36 -4.29
N GLU A 61 -9.29 0.63 -5.37
CA GLU A 61 -9.59 -0.80 -5.35
C GLU A 61 -8.36 -1.61 -4.89
N LEU A 62 -7.18 -1.29 -5.44
CA LEU A 62 -5.93 -1.97 -5.07
C LEU A 62 -5.53 -1.71 -3.61
N TYR A 63 -5.67 -0.48 -3.13
CA TYR A 63 -5.42 -0.13 -1.73
C TYR A 63 -6.42 -0.79 -0.78
N SER A 64 -7.70 -0.87 -1.18
CA SER A 64 -8.72 -1.58 -0.42
C SER A 64 -8.47 -3.09 -0.35
N TRP A 65 -7.94 -3.68 -1.43
CA TRP A 65 -7.47 -5.06 -1.42
C TRP A 65 -6.29 -5.23 -0.46
N TRP A 66 -5.30 -4.34 -0.51
CA TRP A 66 -4.14 -4.38 0.38
C TRP A 66 -4.56 -4.35 1.85
N LYS A 67 -5.43 -3.41 2.26
CA LYS A 67 -5.95 -3.32 3.65
C LYS A 67 -6.56 -4.64 4.17
N LYS A 68 -7.10 -5.48 3.28
CA LYS A 68 -7.72 -6.77 3.64
C LYS A 68 -6.71 -7.92 3.73
N HIS A 69 -5.58 -7.83 3.03
CA HIS A 69 -4.62 -8.93 2.84
C HIS A 69 -3.24 -8.67 3.44
N SER A 70 -2.92 -7.45 3.87
CA SER A 70 -1.63 -7.05 4.43
C SER A 70 -1.43 -7.48 5.89
N ARG A 71 -1.93 -8.67 6.26
CA ARG A 71 -1.77 -9.21 7.62
C ARG A 71 -0.31 -9.50 7.93
#